data_AF-A0A941FLF2-F1
#
_entry.id   AF-A0A941FLF2-F1
#
_cell.length_a   1.000
_cell.length_b   1.000
_cell.length_c   1.000
_cell.angle_alpha   90.00
_cell.angle_beta   90.00
_cell.angle_gamma   90.00
#
_symmetry.space_group_name_H-M   'P 1'
#
loop_
_entity.id
_entity.type
_entity.pdbx_description
1 polymer ?
#
loop_
_entity_poly.entity_id
_entity_poly.type
_entity_poly.pdbx_seq_one_letter_code
_entity_poly.pdbx_strand_id
1 'polypeptide(L)'
;MGEELLKQLNIIDIEGLAFWSNNYKQITSSKPIRHPSDFAGKHFRIMPSAVLESQFKHFGATTSVLEFNETFKSLEINETDSQENTISNIYSKKLYEVQKYLTISDHGYLGYVVMINEQFWNKLPLDIQQQIQRAMDDTTKWLWIKSNELNQEQLRKSSKIEYRHL
;
A
#
# COMPACT_ATOMS: atom_id res chain seq x y z
N MET A 1 2.04 20.42 4.35
CA MET A 1 1.85 19.61 3.11
C MET A 1 0.70 18.62 3.26
N GLY A 2 0.65 17.79 4.31
CA GLY A 2 -0.49 16.87 4.54
C GLY A 2 -1.84 17.59 4.69
N GLU A 3 -1.96 18.57 5.60
CA GLU A 3 -3.22 19.30 5.79
C GLU A 3 -3.74 20.00 4.52
N GLU A 4 -2.81 20.53 3.70
CA GLU A 4 -3.18 21.17 2.42
C GLU A 4 -3.76 20.15 1.43
N LEU A 5 -3.17 18.96 1.36
CA LEU A 5 -3.69 17.87 0.52
C LEU A 5 -5.06 17.36 1.00
N LEU A 6 -5.31 17.35 2.31
CA LEU A 6 -6.63 16.98 2.85
C LEU A 6 -7.69 18.00 2.44
N LYS A 7 -7.39 19.30 2.57
CA LYS A 7 -8.32 20.39 2.21
C LYS A 7 -8.69 20.42 0.73
N GLN A 8 -7.82 19.90 -0.13
CA GLN A 8 -8.14 19.78 -1.55
C GLN A 8 -9.28 18.80 -1.82
N LEU A 9 -9.63 17.91 -0.89
CA LEU A 9 -10.75 16.99 -1.06
C LEU A 9 -12.11 17.67 -0.94
N ASN A 10 -12.19 18.84 -0.28
CA ASN A 10 -13.42 19.60 -0.16
C ASN A 10 -13.94 20.06 -1.53
N ILE A 11 -13.09 20.14 -2.56
CA ILE A 11 -13.52 20.48 -3.93
C ILE A 11 -14.43 19.40 -4.55
N ILE A 12 -14.51 18.21 -3.94
CA ILE A 12 -15.35 17.08 -4.35
C ILE A 12 -16.30 16.61 -3.23
N ASP A 13 -16.72 17.51 -2.34
CA ASP A 13 -17.66 17.26 -1.23
C ASP A 13 -17.18 16.20 -0.20
N ILE A 14 -15.86 16.12 -0.01
CA ILE A 14 -15.20 15.19 0.92
C ILE A 14 -14.35 15.97 1.93
N GLU A 15 -14.57 15.72 3.21
CA GLU A 15 -13.71 16.20 4.30
C GLU A 15 -12.62 15.15 4.60
N GLY A 16 -11.35 15.56 4.54
CA GLY A 16 -10.21 14.74 4.90
C GLY A 16 -9.86 14.85 6.39
N LEU A 17 -9.94 13.75 7.13
CA LEU A 17 -9.77 13.74 8.59
C LEU A 17 -8.34 13.41 9.04
N ALA A 18 -7.66 12.52 8.32
CA ALA A 18 -6.30 12.08 8.66
C ALA A 18 -5.59 11.40 7.48
N PHE A 19 -4.26 11.34 7.57
CA PHE A 19 -3.43 10.47 6.77
C PHE A 19 -2.91 9.31 7.61
N TRP A 20 -3.17 8.09 7.17
CA TRP A 20 -2.61 6.86 7.73
C TRP A 20 -1.67 6.21 6.73
N SER A 21 -0.83 5.29 7.19
CA SER A 21 0.08 4.59 6.31
C SER A 21 0.49 3.24 6.88
N ASN A 22 0.76 2.31 5.97
CA ASN A 22 1.43 1.05 6.27
C ASN A 22 2.93 1.08 5.92
N ASN A 23 3.51 2.27 5.81
CA ASN A 23 4.88 2.56 5.37
C ASN A 23 5.13 2.19 3.89
N TYR A 24 6.35 1.75 3.60
CA TYR A 24 6.85 1.59 2.25
C TYR A 24 6.49 0.24 1.63
N LYS A 25 6.23 0.29 0.33
CA LYS A 25 5.92 -0.87 -0.51
C LYS A 25 7.20 -1.61 -0.89
N GLN A 26 7.08 -2.93 -0.89
CA GLN A 26 8.10 -3.90 -1.24
C GLN A 26 7.59 -4.73 -2.42
N ILE A 27 8.50 -5.32 -3.17
CA ILE A 27 8.15 -6.10 -4.36
C ILE A 27 8.21 -7.59 -4.00
N THR A 28 7.16 -8.35 -4.35
CA THR A 28 7.24 -9.81 -4.37
C THR A 28 7.18 -10.33 -5.79
N SER A 29 7.87 -11.43 -6.05
CA SER A 29 7.91 -12.02 -7.40
C SER A 29 8.19 -13.52 -7.39
N SER A 30 7.82 -14.19 -8.48
CA SER A 30 8.12 -15.61 -8.71
C SER A 30 9.59 -15.87 -9.10
N LYS A 31 10.30 -14.86 -9.62
CA LYS A 31 11.73 -14.86 -9.98
C LYS A 31 12.43 -13.66 -9.36
N PRO A 32 13.69 -13.75 -8.91
CA PRO A 32 14.34 -12.67 -8.17
C PRO A 32 14.43 -11.36 -8.99
N ILE A 33 14.35 -10.23 -8.30
CA ILE A 33 14.62 -8.88 -8.82
C ILE A 33 15.75 -8.29 -7.99
N ARG A 34 16.91 -8.07 -8.62
CA ARG A 34 18.14 -7.57 -8.00
C ARG A 34 18.65 -6.30 -8.67
N HIS A 35 18.33 -6.11 -9.95
CA HIS A 35 18.70 -4.94 -10.72
C HIS A 35 17.50 -4.40 -11.48
N PRO A 36 17.50 -3.11 -11.87
CA PRO A 36 16.45 -2.53 -12.70
C PRO A 36 16.18 -3.29 -14.01
N SER A 37 17.20 -3.95 -14.58
CA SER A 37 17.04 -4.79 -15.78
C SER A 37 16.16 -6.03 -15.55
N ASP A 38 16.03 -6.51 -14.31
CA ASP A 38 15.29 -7.74 -13.99
C ASP A 38 13.77 -7.54 -14.06
N PHE A 39 13.31 -6.30 -14.16
CA PHE A 39 11.89 -5.98 -14.39
C PHE A 39 11.44 -6.31 -15.81
N ALA A 40 12.36 -6.32 -16.78
CA ALA A 40 12.03 -6.55 -18.18
C ALA A 40 11.34 -7.91 -18.38
N GLY A 41 10.16 -7.91 -19.00
CA GLY A 41 9.39 -9.12 -19.29
C GLY A 41 8.64 -9.71 -18.09
N LYS A 42 8.64 -9.07 -16.92
CA LYS A 42 7.76 -9.42 -15.80
C LYS A 42 6.36 -8.84 -15.98
N HIS A 43 5.37 -9.49 -15.38
CA HIS A 43 3.98 -9.06 -15.41
C HIS A 43 3.46 -8.76 -14.00
N PHE A 44 3.35 -7.47 -13.68
CA PHE A 44 2.97 -7.00 -12.36
C PHE A 44 1.47 -6.85 -12.22
N ARG A 45 0.91 -7.38 -11.12
CA ARG A 45 -0.36 -6.88 -10.59
C ARG A 45 -0.11 -5.53 -9.91
N ILE A 46 -0.90 -4.52 -10.25
CA ILE A 46 -0.88 -3.19 -9.62
C ILE A 46 -2.27 -2.79 -9.11
N MET A 47 -2.30 -1.82 -8.19
CA MET A 47 -3.53 -1.09 -7.86
C MET A 47 -3.86 -0.08 -8.97
N PRO A 48 -5.13 0.36 -9.12
CA PRO A 48 -5.49 1.39 -10.08
C PRO A 48 -4.65 2.67 -9.89
N SER A 49 -3.69 2.90 -10.78
CA SER A 49 -2.83 4.10 -10.77
C SER A 49 -2.00 4.19 -12.04
N ALA A 50 -2.20 5.28 -12.81
CA ALA A 50 -1.38 5.57 -13.98
C ALA A 50 0.11 5.78 -13.61
N VAL A 51 0.40 6.24 -12.39
CA VAL A 51 1.77 6.40 -11.89
C VAL A 51 2.43 5.03 -11.71
N LEU A 52 1.73 4.06 -11.12
CA LEU A 52 2.27 2.70 -10.95
C LEU A 52 2.46 2.02 -12.29
N GLU A 53 1.49 2.15 -13.19
CA GLU A 53 1.60 1.63 -14.55
C GLU A 53 2.84 2.20 -15.26
N SER A 54 3.01 3.53 -15.24
CA SER A 54 4.18 4.17 -15.83
C SER A 54 5.49 3.74 -15.16
N GLN A 55 5.51 3.58 -13.84
CA GLN A 55 6.69 3.19 -13.07
C GLN A 55 7.22 1.82 -13.55
N PHE A 56 6.36 0.81 -13.65
CA PHE A 56 6.78 -0.54 -14.05
C PHE A 56 7.04 -0.64 -15.55
N LYS A 57 6.26 0.06 -16.38
CA LYS A 57 6.52 0.15 -17.83
C LYS A 57 7.87 0.77 -18.15
N HIS A 58 8.31 1.76 -17.37
CA HIS A 58 9.63 2.39 -17.54
C HIS A 58 10.79 1.39 -17.41
N PHE A 59 10.62 0.34 -16.60
CA PHE A 59 11.59 -0.73 -16.44
C PHE A 59 11.31 -1.96 -17.32
N GLY A 60 10.44 -1.84 -18.33
CA GLY A 60 10.16 -2.90 -19.30
C GLY A 60 9.24 -4.02 -18.80
N ALA A 61 8.58 -3.82 -17.67
CA ALA A 61 7.53 -4.73 -17.20
C ALA A 61 6.17 -4.37 -17.83
N THR A 62 5.27 -5.35 -17.89
CA THR A 62 3.85 -5.13 -18.19
C THR A 62 3.04 -5.14 -16.89
N THR A 63 1.83 -4.57 -16.91
CA THR A 63 1.00 -4.44 -15.71
C THR A 63 -0.44 -4.84 -15.97
N SER A 64 -1.09 -5.45 -14.99
CA SER A 64 -2.54 -5.66 -14.92
C SER A 64 -3.10 -5.03 -13.65
N VAL A 65 -4.20 -4.29 -13.79
CA VAL A 65 -4.93 -3.73 -12.66
C VAL A 65 -5.90 -4.80 -12.16
N LEU A 66 -5.72 -5.27 -10.94
CA LEU A 66 -6.61 -6.23 -10.29
C LEU A 66 -6.99 -5.74 -8.91
N GLU A 67 -8.16 -6.13 -8.41
CA GLU A 67 -8.54 -5.82 -7.04
C GLU A 67 -7.65 -6.53 -6.04
N PHE A 68 -7.48 -5.94 -4.85
CA PHE A 68 -6.53 -6.49 -3.87
C PHE A 68 -6.89 -7.92 -3.44
N ASN A 69 -8.19 -8.25 -3.43
CA ASN A 69 -8.68 -9.58 -3.11
C ASN A 69 -8.35 -10.65 -4.16
N GLU A 70 -8.12 -10.26 -5.41
CA GLU A 70 -7.83 -11.18 -6.53
C GLU A 70 -6.33 -11.48 -6.64
N THR A 71 -5.48 -10.67 -6.00
CA THR A 71 -4.01 -10.75 -6.08
C THR A 71 -3.48 -12.15 -5.79
N PHE A 72 -3.93 -12.80 -4.71
CA PHE A 72 -3.44 -14.14 -4.36
C PHE A 72 -3.75 -15.15 -5.47
N LYS A 73 -4.99 -15.14 -5.98
CA LYS A 73 -5.42 -16.09 -7.00
C LYS A 73 -4.68 -15.89 -8.32
N SER A 74 -4.52 -14.64 -8.74
CA SER A 74 -3.75 -14.28 -9.95
C SER A 74 -2.31 -14.79 -9.86
N LEU A 75 -1.64 -14.59 -8.73
CA LEU A 75 -0.27 -15.08 -8.51
C LEU A 75 -0.21 -16.61 -8.45
N GLU A 76 -1.19 -17.26 -7.79
CA GLU A 76 -1.27 -18.73 -7.68
C GLU A 76 -1.34 -19.40 -9.06
N ILE A 77 -2.16 -18.86 -9.96
CA ILE A 77 -2.33 -19.42 -11.32
C ILE A 77 -1.32 -18.86 -12.34
N ASN A 78 -0.40 -18.01 -11.89
CA ASN A 78 0.59 -17.30 -12.72
C ASN A 78 -0.03 -16.42 -13.82
N GLU A 79 -1.22 -15.86 -13.58
CA GLU A 79 -1.77 -14.82 -14.44
C GLU A 79 -0.85 -13.59 -14.39
N THR A 80 -0.50 -13.12 -13.19
CA THR A 80 0.60 -12.19 -12.92
C THR A 80 1.75 -12.89 -12.20
N ASP A 81 2.99 -12.45 -12.40
CA ASP A 81 4.17 -13.09 -11.80
C ASP A 81 4.81 -12.29 -10.65
N SER A 82 4.37 -11.05 -10.46
CA SER A 82 4.93 -10.10 -9.51
C SER A 82 3.84 -9.15 -8.98
N GLN A 83 4.05 -8.59 -7.79
CA GLN A 83 3.23 -7.49 -7.27
C GLN A 83 4.03 -6.63 -6.30
N GLU A 84 3.44 -5.52 -5.86
CA GLU A 84 4.03 -4.64 -4.86
C GLU A 84 3.04 -4.24 -3.75
N ASN A 85 3.50 -4.27 -2.50
CA ASN A 85 2.72 -3.84 -1.35
C ASN A 85 3.57 -3.68 -0.09
N THR A 86 2.99 -3.11 0.96
CA THR A 86 3.64 -3.12 2.28
C THR A 86 3.77 -4.54 2.82
N ILE A 87 4.75 -4.79 3.68
CA ILE A 87 4.96 -6.11 4.29
C ILE A 87 3.68 -6.61 4.97
N SER A 88 2.96 -5.72 5.64
CA SER A 88 1.73 -6.10 6.31
C SER A 88 0.62 -6.59 5.40
N ASN A 89 0.51 -6.00 4.21
CA ASN A 89 -0.42 -6.43 3.19
C ASN A 89 0.03 -7.74 2.52
N ILE A 90 1.34 -7.90 2.26
CA ILE A 90 1.93 -9.16 1.76
C ILE A 90 1.62 -10.31 2.72
N TYR A 91 1.81 -10.10 4.03
CA TYR A 91 1.60 -11.13 5.04
C TYR A 91 0.12 -11.45 5.24
N SER A 92 -0.73 -10.43 5.41
CA SER A 92 -2.18 -10.63 5.64
C SER A 92 -2.88 -11.34 4.47
N LYS A 93 -2.41 -11.12 3.24
CA LYS A 93 -2.87 -11.85 2.04
C LYS A 93 -2.15 -13.16 1.78
N LYS A 94 -1.21 -13.56 2.64
CA LYS A 94 -0.41 -14.79 2.52
C LYS A 94 0.34 -14.90 1.19
N LEU A 95 0.75 -13.77 0.60
CA LEU A 95 1.41 -13.79 -0.71
C LEU A 95 2.74 -14.55 -0.67
N TYR A 96 3.37 -14.66 0.51
CA TYR A 96 4.55 -15.50 0.74
C TYR A 96 4.33 -17.01 0.49
N GLU A 97 3.09 -17.48 0.31
CA GLU A 97 2.79 -18.86 -0.05
C GLU A 97 2.89 -19.11 -1.57
N VAL A 98 2.70 -18.07 -2.37
CA VAL A 98 2.67 -18.13 -3.85
C VAL A 98 3.75 -17.25 -4.51
N GLN A 99 4.59 -16.59 -3.71
CA GLN A 99 5.70 -15.75 -4.17
C GLN A 99 6.98 -16.18 -3.46
N LYS A 100 8.03 -16.45 -4.24
CA LYS A 100 9.28 -17.02 -3.75
C LYS A 100 10.28 -15.96 -3.28
N TYR A 101 10.21 -14.76 -3.87
CA TYR A 101 11.18 -13.70 -3.64
C TYR A 101 10.51 -12.43 -3.14
N LEU A 102 11.14 -11.78 -2.18
CA LEU A 102 10.80 -10.46 -1.66
C LEU A 102 11.99 -9.53 -1.81
N THR A 103 11.79 -8.43 -2.52
CA THR A 103 12.78 -7.38 -2.68
C THR A 103 12.36 -6.20 -1.79
N ILE A 104 13.15 -5.92 -0.76
CA ILE A 104 13.03 -4.75 0.10
C ILE A 104 13.55 -3.55 -0.70
N SER A 105 12.61 -2.86 -1.32
CA SER A 105 12.84 -1.80 -2.30
C SER A 105 12.54 -0.41 -1.76
N ASP A 106 11.69 -0.30 -0.74
CA ASP A 106 11.17 0.94 -0.17
C ASP A 106 10.72 1.99 -1.22
N HIS A 107 10.28 1.52 -2.39
CA HIS A 107 10.24 2.35 -3.60
C HIS A 107 9.00 3.25 -3.68
N GLY A 108 8.02 3.06 -2.80
CA GLY A 108 6.84 3.89 -2.77
C GLY A 108 6.18 3.89 -1.41
N TYR A 109 5.81 5.07 -0.92
CA TYR A 109 5.04 5.22 0.31
C TYR A 109 3.57 4.92 0.06
N LEU A 110 2.95 4.08 0.91
CA LEU A 110 1.52 3.79 0.85
C LEU A 110 0.77 4.59 1.91
N GLY A 111 0.21 5.71 1.48
CA GLY A 111 -0.66 6.57 2.30
C GLY A 111 -2.14 6.25 2.06
N TYR A 112 -2.94 6.34 3.11
CA TYR A 112 -4.39 6.23 3.11
C TYR A 112 -4.97 7.53 3.65
N VAL A 113 -5.98 8.07 2.99
CA VAL A 113 -6.76 9.18 3.54
C VAL A 113 -7.95 8.60 4.29
N VAL A 114 -8.12 8.99 5.55
CA VAL A 114 -9.40 8.83 6.25
C VAL A 114 -10.27 10.00 5.88
N MET A 115 -11.44 9.71 5.32
CA MET A 115 -12.31 10.72 4.74
C MET A 115 -13.77 10.50 5.13
N ILE A 116 -14.53 11.58 5.13
CA ILE A 116 -15.96 11.59 5.44
C ILE A 116 -16.68 12.52 4.48
N ASN A 117 -17.96 12.25 4.18
CA ASN A 117 -18.76 13.17 3.38
C ASN A 117 -18.86 14.54 4.08
N GLU A 118 -18.54 15.61 3.35
CA GLU A 118 -18.45 16.96 3.92
C GLU A 118 -19.81 17.46 4.44
N GLN A 119 -20.90 17.17 3.74
CA GLN A 119 -22.25 17.59 4.17
C GLN A 119 -22.68 16.90 5.46
N PHE A 120 -22.33 15.63 5.63
CA PHE A 120 -22.56 14.91 6.88
C PHE A 120 -21.70 15.49 8.01
N TRP A 121 -20.41 15.72 7.75
CA TRP A 121 -19.49 16.31 8.71
C TRP A 121 -19.98 17.66 9.23
N ASN A 122 -20.38 18.55 8.32
CA ASN A 122 -20.86 19.89 8.63
C ASN A 122 -22.20 19.91 9.40
N LYS A 123 -22.95 18.82 9.40
CA LYS A 123 -24.18 18.66 10.21
C LYS A 123 -23.89 18.19 11.64
N LEU A 124 -22.69 17.69 11.92
CA LEU A 124 -22.33 17.26 13.26
C LEU A 124 -22.17 18.48 14.19
N PRO A 125 -22.61 18.39 15.44
CA PRO A 125 -22.27 19.38 16.46
C PRO A 125 -20.76 19.59 16.58
N LEU A 126 -20.34 20.83 16.85
CA LEU A 126 -18.92 21.19 16.90
C LEU A 126 -18.13 20.38 17.94
N ASP A 127 -18.74 20.06 19.08
CA ASP A 127 -18.13 19.23 20.11
C ASP A 127 -17.88 17.79 19.63
N ILE A 128 -18.78 17.25 18.81
CA ILE A 128 -18.62 15.91 18.19
C ILE A 128 -17.52 15.94 17.13
N GLN A 129 -17.48 16.96 16.27
CA GLN A 129 -16.38 17.13 15.31
C GLN A 129 -15.02 17.16 16.01
N GLN A 130 -14.92 17.92 17.10
CA GLN A 130 -13.69 18.01 17.89
C GLN A 130 -13.30 16.68 18.54
N GLN A 131 -14.27 15.91 19.06
CA GLN A 131 -13.99 14.58 19.63
C GLN A 131 -13.50 13.59 18.57
N ILE A 132 -14.12 13.60 17.39
CA ILE A 132 -13.70 12.76 16.27
C ILE A 132 -12.28 13.14 15.83
N GLN A 133 -11.99 14.44 15.66
CA GLN A 133 -10.65 14.88 15.27
C GLN A 133 -9.59 14.47 16.30
N ARG A 134 -9.86 14.63 17.61
CA ARG A 134 -8.96 14.17 18.67
C ARG A 134 -8.71 12.67 18.59
N ALA A 135 -9.75 11.87 18.38
CA ALA A 135 -9.61 10.42 18.21
C ALA A 135 -8.77 10.07 16.97
N MET A 136 -8.93 10.82 15.87
CA MET A 136 -8.11 10.66 14.65
C MET A 136 -6.64 11.01 14.92
N ASP A 137 -6.35 12.10 15.62
CA ASP A 137 -4.98 12.52 15.94
C ASP A 137 -4.27 11.49 16.82
N ASP A 138 -4.94 10.98 17.85
CA ASP A 138 -4.40 9.97 18.76
C ASP A 138 -4.19 8.62 18.05
N THR A 139 -5.15 8.21 17.23
CA THR A 139 -5.06 6.98 16.42
C THR A 139 -3.93 7.09 15.40
N THR A 140 -3.75 8.27 14.79
CA THR A 140 -2.68 8.51 13.81
C THR A 140 -1.31 8.34 14.48
N LYS A 141 -1.08 8.95 15.65
CA LYS A 141 0.16 8.78 16.42
C LYS A 141 0.42 7.31 16.77
N TRP A 142 -0.62 6.59 17.19
CA TRP A 142 -0.51 5.17 17.50
C TRP A 142 -0.17 4.33 16.26
N LEU A 143 -0.83 4.57 15.13
CA LEU A 143 -0.59 3.86 13.87
C LEU A 143 0.83 4.06 13.33
N TRP A 144 1.43 5.23 13.51
CA TRP A 144 2.82 5.48 13.11
C TRP A 144 3.80 4.51 13.77
N ILE A 145 3.63 4.27 15.08
CA ILE A 145 4.45 3.31 15.82
C ILE A 145 4.05 1.89 15.40
N LYS A 146 2.75 1.60 15.39
CA LYS A 146 2.26 0.24 15.23
C LYS A 146 2.51 -0.35 13.84
N SER A 147 2.37 0.45 12.78
CA SER A 147 2.62 0.01 11.41
C SER A 147 4.06 -0.47 11.21
N ASN A 148 5.04 0.20 11.83
CA ASN A 148 6.44 -0.19 11.78
C ASN A 148 6.71 -1.50 12.53
N GLU A 149 6.20 -1.61 13.76
CA GLU A 149 6.28 -2.86 14.54
C GLU A 149 5.67 -4.05 13.79
N LEU A 150 4.48 -3.84 13.22
CA LEU A 150 3.73 -4.87 12.51
C LEU A 150 4.47 -5.34 11.26
N ASN A 151 5.01 -4.40 10.46
CA ASN A 151 5.81 -4.72 9.29
C ASN A 151 7.06 -5.53 9.66
N GLN A 152 7.78 -5.15 10.72
CA GLN A 152 8.97 -5.90 11.16
C GLN A 152 8.60 -7.31 11.67
N GLU A 153 7.54 -7.42 12.46
CA GLU A 153 7.06 -8.70 12.98
C GLU A 153 6.66 -9.64 11.85
N GLN A 154 5.89 -9.14 10.88
CA GLN A 154 5.38 -9.94 9.78
C GLN A 154 6.44 -10.27 8.73
N LEU A 155 7.46 -9.44 8.56
CA LEU A 155 8.65 -9.81 7.79
C LEU A 155 9.33 -11.05 8.40
N ARG A 156 9.55 -11.06 9.72
CA ARG A 156 10.14 -12.21 10.43
C ARG A 156 9.29 -13.48 10.31
N LYS A 157 7.96 -13.35 10.31
CA LYS A 157 7.03 -14.47 10.16
C LYS A 157 6.92 -14.99 8.73
N SER A 158 7.33 -14.21 7.73
CA SER A 158 7.29 -14.60 6.31
C SER A 158 8.48 -15.49 5.91
N SER A 159 8.89 -16.44 6.76
CA SER A 159 10.15 -17.21 6.62
C SER A 159 10.26 -18.07 5.34
N LYS A 160 9.15 -18.27 4.61
CA LYS A 160 9.11 -19.02 3.35
C LYS A 160 9.58 -18.20 2.13
N ILE A 161 9.69 -16.88 2.26
CA ILE A 161 10.10 -15.99 1.18
C ILE A 161 11.59 -15.66 1.31
N GLU A 162 12.36 -15.80 0.23
CA GLU A 162 13.74 -15.30 0.21
C GLU A 162 13.68 -13.78 0.09
N TYR A 163 14.10 -13.05 1.14
CA TYR A 163 14.10 -11.58 1.11
C TYR A 163 15.50 -10.98 1.05
N ARG A 164 15.64 -9.87 0.31
CA ARG A 164 16.90 -9.11 0.17
C ARG A 164 16.62 -7.61 0.04
N HIS A 165 17.61 -6.79 0.40
CA HIS A 165 17.60 -5.35 0.15
C HIS A 165 18.18 -5.03 -1.23
N LEU A 166 17.63 -4.02 -1.90
CA LEU A 166 18.24 -3.38 -3.08
C LEU A 166 19.27 -2.34 -2.67
#